data_AF-A0A9P8IGE5-F1
#
_entry.id   AF-A0A9P8IGE5-F1
#
_cell.length_a   1.000
_cell.length_b   1.000
_cell.length_c   1.000
_cell.angle_alpha   90.00
_cell.angle_beta   90.00
_cell.angle_gamma   90.00
#
_symmetry.space_group_name_H-M   'P 1'
#
loop_
_entity.id
_entity.type
_entity.pdbx_description
1 polymer ?
#
loop_
_entity_poly.entity_id
_entity_poly.type
_entity_poly.pdbx_seq_one_letter_code
_entity_poly.pdbx_strand_id
1 'polypeptide(L)'
;MERIKQQHRKTLALQVLSWIVYAVRPLQLGEVQHAVAIDELEPDEPSISEEYLTPQSIIVNSCAGLVKIDRESNVISLVHKTTQEYFDRRGRDHFPGAQKDIAETCLKYLSLETFSEGHCSTDKSYERRLRESTLLEYAARNLGYHIDRVTEGNLRDLALKFLLDGRKLSCASQALFVDKNQWFLEY
;
A
#
# COMPACT_ATOMS: atom_id res chain seq x y z
N MET A 1 -7.72 4.19 -20.41
CA MET A 1 -7.56 5.49 -19.71
C MET A 1 -8.70 6.46 -19.96
N GLU A 2 -9.16 6.70 -21.19
CA GLU A 2 -10.27 7.65 -21.46
C GLU A 2 -11.57 7.33 -20.68
N ARG A 3 -11.96 6.06 -20.64
CA ARG A 3 -13.13 5.61 -19.87
C ARG A 3 -13.03 5.96 -18.39
N ILE A 4 -11.84 5.86 -17.79
CA ILE A 4 -11.60 6.22 -16.37
C ILE A 4 -11.71 7.72 -16.17
N LYS A 5 -11.16 8.53 -17.08
CA LYS A 5 -11.19 10.01 -16.98
C LYS A 5 -12.62 10.57 -16.95
N GLN A 6 -13.58 9.84 -17.51
CA GLN A 6 -15.00 10.19 -17.55
C GLN A 6 -15.80 9.68 -16.35
N GLN A 7 -15.21 8.86 -15.47
CA GLN A 7 -15.91 8.34 -14.29
C GLN A 7 -15.91 9.34 -13.12
N HIS A 8 -16.97 9.27 -12.30
CA HIS A 8 -17.05 10.03 -11.05
C HIS A 8 -15.92 9.65 -10.07
N ARG A 9 -15.56 8.35 -9.99
CA ARG A 9 -14.51 7.82 -9.10
C ARG A 9 -13.14 7.70 -9.78
N LYS A 10 -12.82 8.64 -10.68
CA LYS A 10 -11.54 8.64 -11.40
C LYS A 10 -10.32 8.68 -10.49
N THR A 11 -10.38 9.39 -9.35
CA THR A 11 -9.27 9.51 -8.40
C THR A 11 -8.90 8.15 -7.81
N LEU A 12 -9.88 7.45 -7.25
CA LEU A 12 -9.73 6.08 -6.76
C LEU A 12 -9.15 5.15 -7.83
N ALA A 13 -9.69 5.20 -9.05
CA ALA A 13 -9.20 4.37 -10.14
C ALA A 13 -7.73 4.64 -10.48
N LEU A 14 -7.30 5.91 -10.46
CA LEU A 14 -5.91 6.27 -10.70
C LEU A 14 -4.99 5.86 -9.56
N GLN A 15 -5.42 5.98 -8.30
CA GLN A 15 -4.67 5.48 -7.14
C GLN A 15 -4.51 3.96 -7.19
N VAL A 16 -5.59 3.21 -7.43
CA VAL A 16 -5.53 1.75 -7.54
C VAL A 16 -4.57 1.33 -8.67
N LEU A 17 -4.68 1.96 -9.84
CA LEU A 17 -3.80 1.62 -10.96
C LEU A 17 -2.35 2.03 -10.70
N SER A 18 -2.07 3.16 -10.04
CA SER A 18 -0.70 3.55 -9.71
C SER A 18 -0.06 2.54 -8.76
N TRP A 19 -0.80 2.08 -7.74
CA TRP A 19 -0.36 1.02 -6.83
C TRP A 19 -0.09 -0.29 -7.55
N ILE A 20 -0.94 -0.72 -8.49
CA ILE A 20 -0.72 -1.95 -9.26
C ILE A 20 0.50 -1.83 -10.19
N VAL A 21 0.66 -0.68 -10.86
CA VAL A 21 1.70 -0.48 -11.88
C VAL A 21 3.09 -0.28 -11.26
N TYR A 22 3.17 0.43 -10.13
CA TYR A 22 4.45 0.84 -9.54
C TYR A 22 4.84 0.05 -8.30
N ALA A 23 4.00 -0.88 -7.83
CA ALA A 23 4.38 -1.73 -6.71
C ALA A 23 5.60 -2.58 -7.04
N VAL A 24 6.45 -2.81 -6.03
CA VAL A 24 7.66 -3.62 -6.14
C VAL A 24 7.34 -5.09 -6.38
N ARG A 25 6.20 -5.54 -5.88
CA ARG A 25 5.66 -6.89 -6.05
C ARG A 25 4.15 -6.84 -6.25
N PRO A 26 3.53 -7.92 -6.77
CA PRO A 26 2.07 -8.03 -6.80
C PRO A 26 1.47 -7.79 -5.41
N LEU A 27 0.37 -7.04 -5.37
CA LEU A 27 -0.33 -6.68 -4.14
C LEU A 27 -1.56 -7.57 -3.92
N GLN A 28 -1.81 -7.83 -2.66
CA GLN A 28 -3.07 -8.38 -2.18
C GLN A 28 -4.15 -7.30 -2.23
N LEU A 29 -5.41 -7.69 -2.43
CA LEU A 29 -6.53 -6.75 -2.42
C LEU A 29 -6.57 -5.91 -1.13
N GLY A 30 -6.37 -6.55 0.03
CA GLY A 30 -6.36 -5.86 1.33
C GLY A 30 -5.29 -4.78 1.43
N GLU A 31 -4.12 -5.01 0.84
CA GLU A 31 -3.04 -4.03 0.80
C GLU A 31 -3.44 -2.79 -0.01
N VAL A 32 -4.07 -2.99 -1.17
CA VAL A 32 -4.58 -1.87 -1.99
C VAL A 32 -5.71 -1.15 -1.26
N GLN A 33 -6.61 -1.87 -0.57
CA GLN A 33 -7.68 -1.24 0.21
C GLN A 33 -7.13 -0.35 1.32
N HIS A 34 -6.12 -0.82 2.06
CA HIS A 34 -5.43 -0.02 3.08
C HIS A 34 -4.71 1.17 2.46
N ALA A 35 -4.03 0.95 1.32
CA ALA A 35 -3.28 2.00 0.65
C ALA A 35 -4.17 3.17 0.19
N VAL A 36 -5.33 2.88 -0.39
CA VAL A 36 -6.25 3.93 -0.84
C VAL A 36 -7.05 4.56 0.31
N ALA A 37 -7.24 3.84 1.43
CA ALA A 37 -7.93 4.37 2.60
C ALA A 37 -7.11 5.40 3.38
N ILE A 38 -5.77 5.37 3.29
CA ILE A 38 -4.90 6.34 3.99
C ILE A 38 -5.18 7.79 3.59
N ASP A 39 -5.51 8.05 2.33
CA ASP A 39 -5.76 9.42 1.86
C ASP A 39 -7.12 9.97 2.35
N GLU A 40 -8.04 9.09 2.77
CA GLU A 40 -9.35 9.44 3.31
C GLU A 40 -9.37 9.45 4.85
N LEU A 41 -8.26 9.07 5.49
CA LEU A 41 -8.17 8.94 6.94
C LEU A 41 -8.06 10.32 7.61
N GLU A 42 -8.88 10.57 8.64
CA GLU A 42 -8.77 11.80 9.42
C GLU A 42 -7.45 11.81 10.24
N PRO A 43 -6.85 12.99 10.51
CA PRO A 43 -5.52 13.06 11.12
C PRO A 43 -5.37 12.41 12.50
N ASP A 44 -6.48 12.25 13.22
CA ASP A 44 -6.57 11.69 14.57
C ASP A 44 -7.05 10.24 14.62
N GLU A 45 -7.41 9.65 13.47
CA GLU A 45 -7.80 8.25 13.42
C GLU A 45 -6.60 7.33 13.67
N PRO A 46 -6.67 6.44 14.69
CA PRO A 46 -5.51 5.68 15.12
C PRO A 46 -5.17 4.50 14.19
N SER A 47 -6.12 4.09 13.35
CA SER A 47 -6.02 2.91 12.49
C SER A 47 -7.01 2.98 11.33
N ILE A 48 -6.81 2.12 10.33
CA ILE A 48 -7.81 1.92 9.27
C ILE A 48 -8.81 0.86 9.74
N SER A 49 -10.02 1.28 10.09
CA SER A 49 -11.13 0.35 10.39
C SER A 49 -11.73 -0.21 9.10
N GLU A 50 -12.43 -1.35 9.21
CA GLU A 50 -13.04 -2.04 8.05
C GLU A 50 -14.05 -1.18 7.29
N GLU A 51 -14.70 -0.22 7.95
CA GLU A 51 -15.67 0.71 7.35
C GLU A 51 -15.03 1.73 6.41
N TYR A 52 -13.75 2.06 6.60
CA TYR A 52 -12.99 2.92 5.67
C TYR A 52 -12.47 2.15 4.45
N LEU A 53 -12.52 0.81 4.48
CA LEU A 53 -12.03 0.01 3.37
C LEU A 53 -13.01 0.09 2.19
N THR A 54 -12.51 0.59 1.06
CA THR A 54 -13.30 0.63 -0.16
C THR A 54 -13.65 -0.80 -0.61
N PRO A 55 -14.94 -1.12 -0.85
CA PRO A 55 -15.32 -2.47 -1.22
C PRO A 55 -14.69 -2.93 -2.55
N GLN A 56 -14.43 -4.23 -2.66
CA GLN A 56 -13.89 -4.85 -3.87
C GLN A 56 -14.63 -4.44 -5.14
N SER A 57 -15.97 -4.50 -5.11
CA SER A 57 -16.83 -4.19 -6.26
C SER A 57 -16.64 -2.75 -6.71
N ILE A 58 -16.42 -1.82 -5.78
CA ILE A 58 -16.15 -0.42 -6.08
C ILE A 58 -14.80 -0.26 -6.78
N ILE A 59 -13.74 -0.90 -6.26
CA ILE A 59 -12.40 -0.85 -6.84
C ILE A 59 -12.40 -1.38 -8.29
N VAL A 60 -13.05 -2.53 -8.52
CA VAL A 60 -13.10 -3.13 -9.86
C VAL A 60 -13.91 -2.25 -10.82
N ASN A 61 -15.04 -1.73 -10.38
CA ASN A 61 -15.91 -0.90 -11.21
C ASN A 61 -15.26 0.45 -11.55
N SER A 62 -14.56 1.08 -10.60
CA SER A 62 -13.86 2.36 -10.83
C SER A 62 -12.74 2.21 -11.87
N CYS A 63 -12.08 1.06 -11.92
CA CYS A 63 -11.00 0.79 -12.86
C CYS A 63 -11.49 0.41 -14.27
N ALA A 64 -12.79 0.47 -14.55
CA ALA A 64 -13.39 0.26 -15.88
C ALA A 64 -12.97 -1.08 -16.55
N GLY A 65 -12.79 -2.14 -15.76
CA GLY A 65 -12.36 -3.45 -16.24
C GLY A 65 -10.88 -3.57 -16.58
N LEU A 66 -10.03 -2.62 -16.16
CA LEU A 66 -8.58 -2.74 -16.31
C LEU A 66 -7.93 -3.65 -15.26
N VAL A 67 -8.63 -3.93 -14.16
CA VAL A 67 -8.14 -4.75 -13.05
C VAL A 67 -8.96 -6.03 -12.91
N LYS A 68 -8.31 -7.09 -12.43
CA LYS A 68 -8.91 -8.34 -11.96
C LYS A 68 -8.32 -8.71 -10.60
N ILE A 69 -9.05 -9.54 -9.87
CA ILE A 69 -8.61 -10.11 -8.60
C ILE A 69 -8.63 -11.62 -8.75
N ASP A 70 -7.50 -12.24 -8.47
CA ASP A 70 -7.37 -13.68 -8.47
C ASP A 70 -8.14 -14.28 -7.28
N ARG A 71 -8.94 -15.32 -7.53
CA ARG A 71 -9.86 -15.87 -6.51
C ARG A 71 -9.16 -16.69 -5.44
N GLU A 72 -8.02 -17.29 -5.76
CA GLU A 72 -7.29 -18.17 -4.85
C GLU A 72 -6.29 -17.39 -4.01
N SER A 73 -5.51 -16.53 -4.67
CA SER A 73 -4.42 -15.78 -4.05
C SER A 73 -4.82 -14.40 -3.55
N ASN A 74 -6.01 -13.90 -3.91
CA ASN A 74 -6.50 -12.54 -3.62
C ASN A 74 -5.61 -11.40 -4.16
N VAL A 75 -4.73 -11.72 -5.11
CA VAL A 75 -3.85 -10.75 -5.78
C VAL A 75 -4.65 -9.92 -6.78
N ILE A 76 -4.54 -8.59 -6.66
CA ILE A 76 -5.10 -7.64 -7.62
C ILE A 76 -4.05 -7.32 -8.70
N SER A 77 -4.46 -7.37 -9.96
CA SER A 77 -3.57 -7.18 -11.10
C SER A 77 -4.30 -6.61 -12.32
N LEU A 78 -3.54 -6.17 -13.32
CA LEU A 78 -4.11 -5.78 -14.61
C LEU A 78 -4.69 -7.00 -15.33
N VAL A 79 -5.82 -6.82 -16.03
CA VAL A 79 -6.50 -7.93 -16.71
C VAL A 79 -5.62 -8.57 -17.78
N HIS A 80 -4.97 -7.73 -18.60
CA HIS A 80 -4.22 -8.15 -19.79
C HIS A 80 -2.74 -7.76 -19.70
N LYS A 81 -1.88 -8.66 -20.18
CA LYS A 81 -0.43 -8.41 -20.30
C LYS A 81 -0.10 -7.18 -21.16
N THR A 82 -0.86 -6.94 -22.23
CA THR A 82 -0.67 -5.77 -23.09
C THR A 82 -0.95 -4.45 -22.35
N THR A 83 -1.83 -4.46 -21.34
CA THR A 83 -2.06 -3.31 -20.45
C THR A 83 -0.86 -3.07 -19.56
N GLN A 84 -0.23 -4.14 -19.04
CA GLN A 84 1.04 -4.02 -18.29
C GLN A 84 2.13 -3.42 -19.18
N GLU A 85 2.37 -4.00 -20.36
CA GLU A 85 3.37 -3.50 -21.31
C GLU A 85 3.14 -2.04 -21.72
N TYR A 86 1.87 -1.62 -21.82
CA TYR A 86 1.51 -0.23 -22.06
C TYR A 86 1.95 0.67 -20.90
N PHE A 87 1.66 0.30 -19.65
CA PHE A 87 2.03 1.10 -18.49
C PHE A 87 3.53 1.04 -18.17
N ASP A 88 4.22 -0.05 -18.48
CA ASP A 88 5.69 -0.11 -18.35
C ASP A 88 6.37 0.98 -19.21
N ARG A 89 5.79 1.28 -20.38
CA ARG A 89 6.31 2.29 -21.32
C ARG A 89 5.78 3.69 -21.06
N ARG A 90 4.50 3.81 -20.68
CA ARG A 90 3.73 5.07 -20.66
C ARG A 90 3.19 5.43 -19.27
N GLY A 91 3.53 4.67 -18.23
CA GLY A 91 2.97 4.83 -16.90
C GLY A 91 3.20 6.21 -16.32
N ARG A 92 4.35 6.83 -16.59
CA ARG A 92 4.68 8.19 -16.12
C ARG A 92 3.75 9.27 -16.69
N ASP A 93 3.22 9.05 -17.90
CA ASP A 93 2.28 9.98 -18.55
C ASP A 93 0.91 9.98 -17.82
N HIS A 94 0.57 8.88 -17.14
CA HIS A 94 -0.72 8.69 -16.47
C HIS A 94 -0.64 8.84 -14.95
N PHE A 95 0.50 8.53 -14.36
CA PHE A 95 0.73 8.55 -12.92
C PHE A 95 2.01 9.34 -12.60
N PRO A 96 2.06 10.64 -12.94
CA PRO A 96 3.19 11.48 -12.55
C PRO A 96 3.27 11.52 -11.03
N GLY A 97 4.45 11.28 -10.47
CA GLY A 97 4.65 11.28 -9.01
C GLY A 97 4.27 9.99 -8.29
N ALA A 98 3.86 8.92 -8.97
CA ALA A 98 3.41 7.67 -8.33
C ALA A 98 4.37 7.11 -7.26
N GLN A 99 5.68 7.18 -7.50
CA GLN A 99 6.69 6.74 -6.54
C GLN A 99 6.66 7.56 -5.25
N LYS A 100 6.47 8.87 -5.37
CA LYS A 100 6.34 9.79 -4.23
C LYS A 100 5.04 9.51 -3.48
N ASP A 101 3.92 9.40 -4.18
CA ASP A 101 2.62 9.17 -3.57
C ASP A 101 2.60 7.85 -2.80
N ILE A 102 3.14 6.78 -3.39
CA ILE A 102 3.30 5.48 -2.72
C ILE A 102 4.19 5.61 -1.48
N ALA A 103 5.36 6.26 -1.59
CA ALA A 103 6.26 6.46 -0.45
C ALA A 103 5.59 7.29 0.66
N GLU A 104 4.82 8.32 0.31
CA GLU A 104 4.07 9.15 1.25
C GLU A 104 3.01 8.34 1.98
N THR A 105 2.21 7.56 1.25
CA THR A 105 1.23 6.64 1.84
C THR A 105 1.90 5.61 2.74
N CYS A 106 3.03 5.01 2.33
CA CYS A 106 3.79 4.09 3.18
C CYS A 106 4.25 4.76 4.48
N LEU A 107 4.77 6.00 4.41
CA LEU A 107 5.18 6.75 5.60
C LEU A 107 4.00 7.08 6.52
N LYS A 108 2.87 7.55 5.97
CA LYS A 108 1.64 7.81 6.73
C LYS A 108 1.14 6.53 7.39
N TYR A 109 1.10 5.44 6.65
CA TYR A 109 0.70 4.12 7.13
C TYR A 109 1.57 3.66 8.30
N LEU A 110 2.90 3.67 8.14
CA LEU A 110 3.83 3.30 9.21
C LEU A 110 3.80 4.26 10.41
N SER A 111 3.21 5.45 10.24
CA SER A 111 3.06 6.47 11.28
C SER A 111 1.72 6.41 12.02
N LEU A 112 0.84 5.45 11.71
CA LEU A 112 -0.45 5.28 12.40
C LEU A 112 -0.26 5.02 13.91
N GLU A 113 -1.22 5.47 14.71
CA GLU A 113 -1.16 5.39 16.17
C GLU A 113 -1.23 3.95 16.70
N THR A 114 -1.87 3.05 15.95
CA THR A 114 -1.85 1.60 16.23
C THR A 114 -0.44 0.99 16.33
N PHE A 115 0.57 1.67 15.77
CA PHE A 115 1.98 1.26 15.83
C PHE A 115 2.76 1.90 16.98
N SER A 116 2.12 2.75 17.80
CA SER A 116 2.75 3.42 18.94
C SER A 116 3.12 2.49 20.09
N GLU A 117 2.65 1.23 20.10
CA GLU A 117 3.11 0.20 21.04
C GLU A 117 4.49 -0.35 20.68
N GLY A 118 4.94 -0.13 19.44
CA GLY A 118 6.19 -0.65 18.91
C GLY A 118 6.11 -2.10 18.46
N HIS A 119 7.25 -2.79 18.50
CA HIS A 119 7.32 -4.19 18.07
C HIS A 119 6.46 -5.10 18.96
N CYS A 120 5.90 -6.13 18.34
CA CYS A 120 5.22 -7.20 19.04
C CYS A 120 6.22 -8.06 19.81
N SER A 121 5.86 -8.48 21.02
CA SER A 121 6.71 -9.32 21.89
C SER A 121 6.51 -10.82 21.69
N THR A 122 5.46 -11.22 20.97
CA THR A 122 5.14 -12.63 20.67
C THR A 122 4.71 -12.80 19.23
N ASP A 123 4.94 -13.98 18.67
CA ASP A 123 4.58 -14.28 17.27
C ASP A 123 3.08 -14.18 17.06
N LYS A 124 2.29 -14.69 18.01
CA LYS A 124 0.82 -14.56 17.98
C LYS A 124 0.37 -13.10 17.88
N SER A 125 0.99 -12.20 18.64
CA SER A 125 0.67 -10.76 18.57
C SER A 125 1.13 -10.13 17.25
N TYR A 126 2.28 -10.57 16.72
CA TYR A 126 2.81 -10.10 15.45
C TYR A 126 1.98 -10.57 14.26
N GLU A 127 1.60 -11.85 14.20
CA GLU A 127 0.68 -12.40 13.21
C GLU A 127 -0.67 -11.69 13.22
N ARG A 128 -1.21 -11.40 14.41
CA ARG A 128 -2.44 -10.63 14.55
C ARG A 128 -2.28 -9.22 13.95
N ARG A 129 -1.18 -8.53 14.25
CA ARG A 129 -0.86 -7.23 13.66
C ARG A 129 -0.78 -7.31 12.13
N LEU A 130 -0.14 -8.32 11.56
CA LEU A 130 -0.05 -8.48 10.11
C LEU A 130 -1.40 -8.76 9.44
N ARG A 131 -2.34 -9.42 10.13
CA ARG A 131 -3.72 -9.60 9.63
C ARG A 131 -4.54 -8.32 9.69
N GLU A 132 -4.44 -7.59 10.80
CA GLU A 132 -5.19 -6.34 11.03
C GLU A 132 -4.60 -5.16 10.23
N SER A 133 -3.29 -5.18 9.96
CA SER A 133 -2.55 -4.12 9.27
C SER A 133 -1.95 -4.64 7.96
N THR A 134 -2.80 -4.96 7.00
CA THR A 134 -2.41 -5.73 5.81
C THR A 134 -1.31 -5.09 4.95
N LEU A 135 -1.21 -3.76 4.90
CA LEU A 135 -0.17 -3.03 4.16
C LEU A 135 1.17 -2.93 4.92
N LEU A 136 1.23 -3.26 6.22
CA LEU A 136 2.39 -3.03 7.08
C LEU A 136 3.69 -3.59 6.50
N GLU A 137 3.66 -4.85 6.09
CA GLU A 137 4.83 -5.55 5.56
C GLU A 137 5.32 -4.92 4.25
N TYR A 138 4.40 -4.62 3.32
CA TYR A 138 4.75 -3.96 2.07
C TYR A 138 5.37 -2.58 2.34
N ALA A 139 4.73 -1.77 3.19
CA ALA A 139 5.19 -0.42 3.49
C ALA A 139 6.58 -0.44 4.12
N ALA A 140 6.81 -1.27 5.13
CA ALA A 140 8.11 -1.37 5.81
C ALA A 140 9.23 -1.83 4.87
N ARG A 141 8.96 -2.84 4.03
CA ARG A 141 9.97 -3.45 3.14
C ARG A 141 10.29 -2.61 1.91
N ASN A 142 9.33 -1.85 1.39
CA ASN A 142 9.46 -1.18 0.09
C ASN A 142 9.57 0.34 0.17
N LEU A 143 9.42 0.95 1.35
CA LEU A 143 9.54 2.40 1.52
C LEU A 143 10.84 2.96 0.93
N GLY A 144 11.98 2.34 1.24
CA GLY A 144 13.28 2.79 0.74
C GLY A 144 13.39 2.75 -0.79
N TYR A 145 12.81 1.72 -1.42
CA TYR A 145 12.78 1.59 -2.89
C TYR A 145 12.00 2.72 -3.55
N HIS A 146 10.85 3.08 -2.97
CA HIS A 146 10.00 4.15 -3.49
C HIS A 146 10.65 5.52 -3.29
N ILE A 147 11.22 5.79 -2.11
CA ILE A 147 11.96 7.04 -1.82
C ILE A 147 13.11 7.25 -2.82
N ASP A 148 13.90 6.21 -3.09
CA ASP A 148 15.02 6.26 -4.04
C ASP A 148 14.60 6.65 -5.47
N ARG A 149 13.31 6.44 -5.83
CA ARG A 149 12.75 6.74 -7.16
C ARG A 149 11.94 8.02 -7.20
N VAL A 150 11.90 8.79 -6.12
CA VAL A 150 11.27 10.11 -6.11
C VAL A 150 12.16 11.10 -6.85
N THR A 151 11.70 11.59 -8.00
CA THR A 151 12.43 12.59 -8.80
C THR A 151 12.02 14.02 -8.48
N GLU A 152 10.82 14.23 -7.93
CA GLU A 152 10.24 15.55 -7.65
C GLU A 152 9.43 15.52 -6.35
N GLY A 153 9.44 16.64 -5.62
CA GLY A 153 8.80 16.78 -4.32
C GLY A 153 9.73 16.44 -3.14
N ASN A 154 9.20 16.58 -1.92
CA ASN A 154 9.95 16.38 -0.70
C ASN A 154 9.14 15.54 0.30
N LEU A 155 9.75 14.48 0.82
CA LEU A 155 9.18 13.62 1.87
C LEU A 155 9.96 13.73 3.19
N ARG A 156 10.95 14.64 3.27
CA ARG A 156 11.90 14.74 4.38
C ARG A 156 11.22 14.91 5.73
N ASP A 157 10.25 15.82 5.85
CA ASP A 157 9.63 16.09 7.14
C ASP A 157 8.80 14.91 7.64
N LEU A 158 8.08 14.25 6.73
CA LEU A 158 7.31 13.05 7.04
C LEU A 158 8.23 11.87 7.41
N ALA A 159 9.32 11.69 6.64
CA ALA A 159 10.33 10.67 6.93
C ALA A 159 11.02 10.92 8.27
N LEU A 160 11.42 12.17 8.57
CA LEU A 160 12.02 12.52 9.84
C LEU A 160 11.06 12.32 11.01
N LYS A 161 9.79 12.73 10.87
CA LYS A 161 8.77 12.50 11.90
C LYS A 161 8.61 11.01 12.22
N PHE A 162 8.57 10.16 11.18
CA PHE A 162 8.53 8.71 11.34
C PHE A 162 9.81 8.16 11.99
N LEU A 163 10.99 8.51 11.46
CA LEU A 163 12.28 7.98 11.94
C LEU A 163 12.61 8.40 13.38
N LEU A 164 12.09 9.55 13.84
CA LEU A 164 12.26 10.02 15.21
C LEU A 164 11.27 9.39 16.19
N ASP A 165 10.23 8.71 15.72
CA ASP A 165 9.33 7.92 16.56
C ASP A 165 9.90 6.49 16.73
N GLY A 166 10.69 6.30 17.79
CA GLY A 166 11.36 5.03 18.05
C GLY A 166 10.41 3.83 18.20
N ARG A 167 9.16 4.04 18.64
CA ARG A 167 8.18 2.96 18.78
C ARG A 167 7.66 2.55 17.40
N LYS A 168 7.19 3.51 16.61
CA LYS A 168 6.71 3.24 15.23
C LYS A 168 7.82 2.67 14.34
N LEU A 169 9.04 3.19 14.47
CA LEU A 169 10.22 2.66 13.79
C LEU A 169 10.54 1.22 14.23
N SER A 170 10.42 0.90 15.51
CA SER A 170 10.62 -0.47 16.02
C SER A 170 9.59 -1.45 15.45
N CYS A 171 8.31 -1.05 15.36
CA CYS A 171 7.27 -1.84 14.69
C CYS A 171 7.60 -2.08 13.21
N ALA A 172 7.95 -1.03 12.48
CA ALA A 172 8.33 -1.14 11.07
C ALA A 172 9.58 -2.02 10.89
N SER A 173 10.56 -1.93 11.79
CA SER A 173 11.77 -2.76 11.75
C SER A 173 11.44 -4.24 11.93
N GLN A 174 10.49 -4.60 12.82
CA GLN A 174 10.02 -5.98 12.94
C GLN A 174 9.42 -6.48 11.61
N ALA A 175 8.58 -5.66 10.95
CA ALA A 175 8.01 -5.98 9.64
C ALA A 175 9.05 -6.10 8.52
N LEU A 176 10.15 -5.34 8.61
CA LEU A 176 11.25 -5.38 7.66
C LEU A 176 12.05 -6.70 7.80
N PHE A 177 12.43 -7.07 9.01
CA PHE A 177 13.42 -8.12 9.27
C PHE A 177 12.85 -9.51 9.61
N VAL A 178 11.63 -9.60 10.17
CA VAL A 178 11.03 -10.90 10.50
C VAL A 178 10.36 -11.50 9.27
N ASP A 179 10.89 -12.60 8.78
CA ASP A 179 10.38 -13.26 7.58
C ASP A 179 9.27 -14.27 7.92
N LYS A 180 8.12 -14.19 7.23
CA LYS A 180 6.99 -15.11 7.44
C LYS A 180 7.32 -16.57 7.13
N ASN A 181 8.31 -16.82 6.28
CA ASN A 181 8.66 -18.16 5.82
C ASN A 181 9.47 -18.99 6.83
N GLN A 182 9.98 -18.39 7.89
CA GLN A 182 10.68 -19.13 8.95
C GLN A 182 9.72 -19.80 9.95
N TRP A 183 8.43 -19.45 9.94
CA TRP A 183 7.43 -19.94 10.90
C TRP A 183 6.68 -21.20 10.44
N PHE A 184 6.71 -21.52 9.14
CA PHE A 184 6.04 -22.70 8.58
C PHE A 184 6.90 -23.98 8.59
N LEU A 185 8.11 -23.94 9.17
CA LEU A 185 9.01 -25.09 9.26
C LEU A 185 8.96 -25.82 10.61
N GLU A 186 8.09 -25.40 11.54
CA GLU A 186 7.98 -26.00 12.88
C GLU A 186 6.64 -26.69 13.18
N TYR A 187 5.83 -27.03 12.17
CA TYR A 187 4.63 -27.87 12.33
C TYR A 187 4.56 -29.02 11.33
#